data_AF-A0A7M2SH56-F1
#
_entry.id   AF-A0A7M2SH56-F1
#
_cell.length_a   1.000
_cell.length_b   1.000
_cell.length_c   1.000
_cell.angle_alpha   90.00
_cell.angle_beta   90.00
_cell.angle_gamma   90.00
#
_symmetry.space_group_name_H-M   'P 1'
#
loop_
_entity.id
_entity.type
_entity.pdbx_description
1 polymer ?
#
loop_
_entity_poly.entity_id
_entity_poly.type
_entity_poly.pdbx_seq_one_letter_code
_entity_poly.pdbx_strand_id
1 'polypeptide(L)'
;MILIELFAPPGALGAAQREWLARRMIDLLMASDQPDDSHAPEVLEAAQSLTQVLVHEPTTWVVGGQQPVDPADPPRYVVRVSTPAAWRKEMSGHVIEVLTQALAEAEKAAGRDPDRLLHEPHAWIHVTGVTEGSLGALGRPMGSLDLIRHLTAPHRDAIARRSAANLPPGHVVDPVCGMTVDLNTTGLTLEHDGTVHGFCDGQCLRIFAEDHGVSLEENRRGGVVQ
;
A
#
# COMPACT_ATOMS: atom_id res chain seq x y z
N MET A 1 -7.60 0.77 -0.71
CA MET A 1 -7.97 2.19 -0.58
C MET A 1 -7.24 2.77 0.61
N ILE A 2 -6.31 3.69 0.38
CA ILE A 2 -5.48 4.32 1.41
C ILE A 2 -5.81 5.80 1.45
N LEU A 3 -6.16 6.32 2.63
CA LEU A 3 -6.39 7.75 2.84
C LEU A 3 -5.27 8.30 3.70
N ILE A 4 -4.54 9.28 3.17
CA ILE A 4 -3.49 10.02 3.86
C ILE A 4 -4.04 11.43 4.13
N GLU A 5 -4.10 11.83 5.39
CA GLU A 5 -4.45 13.17 5.81
C GLU A 5 -3.20 13.84 6.39
N LEU A 6 -2.67 14.86 5.70
CA LEU A 6 -1.57 15.69 6.16
C LEU A 6 -2.11 16.94 6.84
N PHE A 7 -1.73 17.17 8.09
CA PHE A 7 -2.03 18.38 8.83
C PHE A 7 -0.76 19.21 9.03
N ALA A 8 -0.79 20.47 8.62
CA ALA A 8 0.29 21.44 8.81
C ALA A 8 -0.29 22.79 9.23
N PRO A 9 0.44 23.61 10.02
CA PRO A 9 -0.01 24.95 10.39
C PRO A 9 -0.39 25.80 9.17
N PRO A 10 -1.39 26.70 9.28
CA PRO A 10 -1.74 27.60 8.19
C PRO A 10 -0.53 28.38 7.67
N GLY A 11 -0.30 28.35 6.36
CA GLY A 11 0.81 29.05 5.72
C GLY A 11 2.16 28.34 5.80
N ALA A 12 2.27 27.21 6.49
CA ALA A 12 3.51 26.42 6.54
C ALA A 12 3.90 25.81 5.18
N LEU A 13 2.91 25.51 4.34
CA LEU A 13 3.08 24.93 3.01
C LEU A 13 2.39 25.82 1.98
N GLY A 14 3.14 26.31 0.99
CA GLY A 14 2.57 27.04 -0.14
C GLY A 14 1.70 26.13 -1.04
N ALA A 15 0.84 26.72 -1.89
CA ALA A 15 -0.07 25.95 -2.74
C ALA A 15 0.63 24.89 -3.60
N ALA A 16 1.71 25.28 -4.28
CA ALA A 16 2.52 24.36 -5.09
C ALA A 16 3.22 23.29 -4.25
N GLN A 17 3.66 23.63 -3.02
CA GLN A 17 4.28 22.67 -2.11
C GLN A 17 3.28 21.63 -1.63
N ARG A 18 2.03 22.03 -1.34
CA ARG A 18 0.96 21.10 -0.91
C ARG A 18 0.67 20.06 -1.98
N GLU A 19 0.51 20.50 -3.23
CA GLU A 19 0.25 19.59 -4.35
C GLU A 19 1.43 18.66 -4.64
N TRP A 20 2.64 19.22 -4.67
CA TRP A 20 3.87 18.44 -4.88
C TRP A 20 4.07 17.40 -3.77
N LEU A 21 3.93 17.79 -2.50
CA LEU A 21 4.10 16.90 -1.37
C LEU A 21 3.04 15.80 -1.36
N ALA A 22 1.78 16.14 -1.66
CA ALA A 22 0.70 15.16 -1.76
C ALA A 22 0.99 14.11 -2.84
N ARG A 23 1.42 14.52 -4.04
CA ARG A 23 1.83 13.58 -5.09
C ARG A 23 3.03 12.73 -4.61
N ARG A 24 4.04 13.37 -4.02
CA ARG A 24 5.26 12.70 -3.58
C ARG A 24 5.00 11.62 -2.53
N MET A 25 4.05 11.85 -1.62
CA MET A 25 3.61 10.85 -0.64
C MET A 25 3.00 9.60 -1.31
N ILE A 26 2.21 9.78 -2.37
CA ILE A 26 1.65 8.65 -3.14
C ILE A 26 2.77 7.90 -3.86
N ASP A 27 3.64 8.63 -4.56
CA ASP A 27 4.72 8.04 -5.35
C ASP A 27 5.66 7.19 -4.49
N LEU A 28 6.06 7.71 -3.32
CA LEU A 28 6.94 6.99 -2.40
C LEU A 28 6.27 5.78 -1.76
N LEU A 29 4.98 5.90 -1.39
CA LEU A 29 4.25 4.78 -0.79
C LEU A 29 4.02 3.63 -1.79
N MET A 30 3.95 3.94 -3.08
CA MET A 30 3.69 2.96 -4.15
C MET A 30 4.99 2.47 -4.81
N ALA A 31 6.15 2.98 -4.39
CA ALA A 31 7.44 2.52 -4.90
C ALA A 31 7.83 1.18 -4.26
N SER A 32 8.33 0.24 -5.06
CA SER A 32 8.95 -0.99 -4.58
C SER A 32 10.48 -0.85 -4.61
N ASP A 33 11.15 -1.11 -3.49
CA ASP A 33 12.62 -1.05 -3.40
C ASP A 33 13.33 -2.24 -4.08
N GLN A 34 12.59 -3.28 -4.47
CA GLN A 34 13.09 -4.51 -5.08
C GLN A 34 12.60 -4.61 -6.54
N PRO A 35 13.50 -4.75 -7.54
CA PRO A 35 13.11 -4.89 -8.95
C PRO A 35 12.23 -6.12 -9.22
N ASP A 36 12.46 -7.22 -8.49
CA ASP A 36 11.81 -8.52 -8.70
C ASP A 36 10.54 -8.72 -7.86
N ASP A 37 10.22 -7.78 -6.96
CA ASP A 37 9.07 -7.85 -6.02
C ASP A 37 7.99 -6.81 -6.38
N SER A 38 8.08 -6.24 -7.58
CA SER A 38 7.14 -5.21 -8.04
C SER A 38 5.81 -5.84 -8.47
N HIS A 39 4.71 -5.39 -7.87
CA HIS A 39 3.37 -5.68 -8.38
C HIS A 39 3.29 -5.31 -9.86
N ALA A 40 2.48 -6.04 -10.63
CA ALA A 40 2.31 -5.72 -12.04
C ALA A 40 1.90 -4.25 -12.26
N PRO A 41 2.36 -3.58 -13.33
CA PRO A 41 2.12 -2.15 -13.54
C PRO A 41 0.65 -1.75 -13.44
N GLU A 42 -0.27 -2.60 -13.92
CA GLU A 42 -1.71 -2.34 -13.88
C GLU A 42 -2.26 -2.40 -12.44
N VAL A 43 -1.69 -3.24 -11.58
CA VAL A 43 -2.05 -3.32 -10.15
C VAL A 43 -1.56 -2.09 -9.41
N LEU A 44 -0.34 -1.61 -9.72
CA LEU A 44 0.21 -0.38 -9.15
C LEU A 44 -0.62 0.84 -9.56
N GLU A 45 -1.00 0.94 -10.83
CA GLU A 45 -1.86 2.02 -11.32
C GLU A 45 -3.23 1.99 -10.63
N ALA A 46 -3.84 0.81 -10.48
CA ALA A 46 -5.09 0.65 -9.73
C ALA A 46 -4.93 1.07 -8.26
N ALA A 47 -3.83 0.67 -7.60
CA ALA A 47 -3.55 1.04 -6.21
C ALA A 47 -3.34 2.55 -6.03
N GLN A 48 -2.61 3.19 -6.96
CA GLN A 48 -2.44 4.64 -7.02
C GLN A 48 -3.78 5.36 -7.18
N SER A 49 -4.64 4.90 -8.08
CA SER A 49 -5.96 5.51 -8.32
C SER A 49 -6.89 5.48 -7.10
N LEU A 50 -6.66 4.55 -6.17
CA LEU A 50 -7.39 4.39 -4.91
C LEU A 50 -6.58 4.87 -3.70
N THR A 51 -5.53 5.66 -3.91
CA THR A 51 -4.80 6.31 -2.83
C THR A 51 -5.12 7.80 -2.88
N GLN A 52 -5.58 8.33 -1.76
CA GLN A 52 -6.00 9.73 -1.65
C GLN A 52 -5.13 10.43 -0.62
N VAL A 53 -4.76 11.69 -0.93
CA VAL A 53 -4.09 12.59 0.02
C VAL A 53 -4.94 13.83 0.20
N LEU A 54 -5.27 14.15 1.45
CA LEU A 54 -5.92 15.38 1.85
C LEU A 54 -4.94 16.23 2.64
N VAL A 55 -4.77 17.50 2.27
CA VAL A 55 -3.92 18.43 2.99
C VAL A 55 -4.80 19.42 3.75
N HIS A 56 -4.62 19.47 5.07
CA HIS A 56 -5.41 20.25 6.00
C HIS A 56 -4.56 21.34 6.67
N GLU A 57 -5.11 22.54 6.71
CA GLU A 57 -4.58 23.67 7.48
C GLU A 57 -5.58 23.97 8.61
N PRO A 58 -5.42 23.34 9.80
CA PRO A 58 -6.33 23.57 10.90
C PRO A 58 -6.25 25.03 11.36
N THR A 59 -7.41 25.61 11.68
CA THR A 59 -7.52 27.01 12.13
C THR A 59 -6.77 27.27 13.43
N THR A 60 -6.50 26.22 14.22
CA THR A 60 -5.79 26.32 15.49
C THR A 60 -4.93 25.08 15.69
N TRP A 61 -3.70 25.30 16.13
CA TRP A 61 -2.75 24.25 16.47
C TRP A 61 -2.07 24.58 17.80
N VAL A 62 -2.15 23.65 18.76
CA VAL A 62 -1.55 23.83 20.08
C VAL A 62 -0.71 22.61 20.41
N VAL A 63 0.54 22.84 20.79
CA VAL A 63 1.42 21.83 21.40
C VAL A 63 1.65 22.23 22.85
N GLY A 64 1.60 21.27 23.77
CA GLY A 64 1.90 21.56 25.18
C GLY A 64 3.35 22.04 25.35
N GLY A 65 3.57 23.07 26.17
CA GLY A 65 4.88 23.71 26.35
C GLY A 65 4.95 25.09 25.72
N GLN A 66 6.17 25.55 25.37
CA GLN A 66 6.34 26.80 24.63
C GLN A 66 5.82 26.61 23.20
N GLN A 67 4.83 27.42 22.79
CA GLN A 67 4.42 27.49 21.40
C GLN A 67 5.58 28.05 20.55
N PRO A 68 5.69 27.65 19.27
CA PRO A 68 6.51 28.39 18.33
C PRO A 68 6.12 29.86 18.40
N VAL A 69 7.09 30.72 18.72
CA VAL A 69 6.85 32.14 18.98
C VAL A 69 6.88 32.91 17.66
N ASP A 70 7.59 32.37 16.66
CA ASP A 70 7.78 32.98 15.34
C ASP A 70 7.10 32.13 14.24
N PRO A 71 6.31 32.72 13.33
CA PRO A 71 5.88 32.07 12.09
C PRO A 71 7.02 31.49 11.22
N ALA A 72 8.27 31.93 11.43
CA ALA A 72 9.47 31.38 10.81
C ALA A 72 9.98 30.08 11.46
N ASP A 73 9.45 29.71 12.64
CA ASP A 73 9.81 28.45 13.29
C ASP A 73 9.45 27.26 12.39
N PRO A 74 10.30 26.22 12.31
CA PRO A 74 10.03 25.07 11.47
C PRO A 74 8.67 24.42 11.79
N PRO A 75 7.84 24.12 10.79
CA PRO A 75 6.46 23.66 11.02
C PRO A 75 6.41 22.28 11.67
N ARG A 76 5.30 21.97 12.33
CA ARG A 76 5.01 20.61 12.81
C ARG A 76 4.05 19.92 11.86
N TYR A 77 4.17 18.60 11.75
CA TYR A 77 3.34 17.77 10.89
C TYR A 77 2.66 16.68 11.70
N VAL A 78 1.39 16.45 11.41
CA VAL A 78 0.70 15.20 11.77
C VAL A 78 0.20 14.60 10.47
N VAL A 79 0.50 13.33 10.24
CA VAL A 79 0.00 12.56 9.11
C VAL A 79 -0.83 11.42 9.66
N ARG A 80 -2.08 11.29 9.21
CA ARG A 80 -2.94 10.16 9.54
C ARG A 80 -3.16 9.33 8.29
N VAL A 81 -2.93 8.03 8.42
CA VAL A 81 -3.09 7.07 7.33
C VAL A 81 -4.16 6.08 7.74
N SER A 82 -5.22 5.98 6.95
CA SER A 82 -6.24 4.96 7.08
C SER A 82 -6.04 3.91 5.99
N THR A 83 -5.90 2.65 6.39
CA THR A 83 -5.65 1.50 5.51
C THR A 83 -6.51 0.31 5.98
N PRO A 84 -6.80 -0.71 5.17
CA PRO A 84 -7.45 -1.93 5.67
C PRO A 84 -6.74 -2.49 6.91
N ALA A 85 -7.52 -2.88 7.92
CA ALA A 85 -6.98 -3.37 9.19
C ALA A 85 -6.04 -4.58 9.03
N ALA A 86 -6.33 -5.45 8.06
CA ALA A 86 -5.50 -6.58 7.71
C ALA A 86 -4.08 -6.18 7.25
N TRP A 87 -3.93 -5.06 6.55
CA TRP A 87 -2.64 -4.61 5.99
C TRP A 87 -1.85 -3.72 6.95
N ARG A 88 -2.56 -3.05 7.88
CA ARG A 88 -2.00 -2.04 8.80
C ARG A 88 -0.69 -2.49 9.46
N LYS A 89 -0.63 -3.70 10.02
CA LYS A 89 0.54 -4.14 10.82
C LYS A 89 1.82 -4.18 9.97
N GLU A 90 1.75 -4.76 8.79
CA GLU A 90 2.89 -4.94 7.89
C GLU A 90 3.25 -3.63 7.19
N MET A 91 2.26 -2.85 6.78
CA MET A 91 2.48 -1.56 6.12
C MET A 91 3.05 -0.48 7.04
N SER A 92 2.78 -0.51 8.35
CA SER A 92 3.10 0.59 9.26
C SER A 92 4.55 1.05 9.20
N GLY A 93 5.51 0.13 9.19
CA GLY A 93 6.94 0.48 9.17
C GLY A 93 7.31 1.28 7.93
N HIS A 94 7.02 0.70 6.76
CA HIS A 94 7.26 1.34 5.47
C HIS A 94 6.52 2.67 5.33
N VAL A 95 5.23 2.74 5.71
CA VAL A 95 4.44 3.99 5.67
C VAL A 95 5.05 5.09 6.53
N ILE A 96 5.53 4.77 7.74
CA ILE A 96 6.14 5.77 8.63
C ILE A 96 7.42 6.30 8.00
N GLU A 97 8.26 5.43 7.46
CA GLU A 97 9.53 5.79 6.82
C GLU A 97 9.31 6.67 5.58
N VAL A 98 8.52 6.22 4.62
CA VAL A 98 8.32 6.91 3.35
C VAL A 98 7.62 8.26 3.50
N LEU A 99 6.67 8.38 4.42
CA LEU A 99 5.98 9.66 4.65
C LEU A 99 6.86 10.63 5.44
N THR A 100 7.73 10.14 6.32
CA THR A 100 8.75 10.97 6.97
C THR A 100 9.75 11.47 5.94
N GLN A 101 10.17 10.63 5.01
CA GLN A 101 11.04 11.01 3.89
C GLN A 101 10.38 12.09 3.01
N ALA A 102 9.10 11.94 2.64
CA ALA A 102 8.39 12.93 1.85
C ALA A 102 8.38 14.32 2.53
N LEU A 103 8.17 14.35 3.85
CA LEU A 103 8.22 15.58 4.64
C LEU A 103 9.64 16.16 4.71
N ALA A 104 10.66 15.32 4.87
CA ALA A 104 12.05 15.75 4.88
C ALA A 104 12.46 16.38 3.53
N GLU A 105 12.03 15.80 2.41
CA GLU A 105 12.23 16.38 1.07
C GLU A 105 11.54 17.76 0.96
N ALA A 106 10.35 17.93 1.55
CA ALA A 106 9.66 19.23 1.60
C ALA A 106 10.40 20.27 2.46
N GLU A 107 10.94 19.88 3.62
CA GLU A 107 11.76 20.75 4.47
C GLU A 107 12.99 21.25 3.71
N LYS A 108 13.69 20.33 3.03
CA LYS A 108 14.86 20.66 2.20
C LYS A 108 14.50 21.63 1.08
N ALA A 109 13.39 21.38 0.37
CA ALA A 109 12.92 22.26 -0.70
C ALA A 109 12.55 23.67 -0.20
N ALA A 110 12.18 23.79 1.07
CA ALA A 110 11.90 25.06 1.73
C ALA A 110 13.13 25.69 2.41
N GLY A 111 14.34 25.13 2.21
CA GLY A 111 15.60 25.64 2.78
C GLY A 111 15.79 25.35 4.26
N ARG A 112 15.05 24.41 4.83
CA ARG A 112 15.17 23.96 6.23
C ARG A 112 15.98 22.67 6.32
N ASP A 113 16.45 22.36 7.53
CA ASP A 113 17.13 21.10 7.83
C ASP A 113 16.14 19.92 7.70
N PRO A 114 16.34 18.98 6.75
CA PRO A 114 15.47 17.81 6.61
C PRO A 114 15.62 16.81 7.78
N ASP A 115 16.82 16.72 8.37
CA ASP A 115 17.14 15.67 9.35
C ASP A 115 16.50 15.94 10.72
N ARG A 116 16.03 17.17 10.96
CA ARG A 116 15.31 17.52 12.20
C ARG A 116 14.08 16.63 12.42
N LEU A 117 13.43 16.14 11.36
CA LEU A 117 12.26 15.26 11.48
C LEU A 117 12.62 13.85 11.96
N LEU A 118 13.90 13.47 11.92
CA LEU A 118 14.41 12.18 12.38
C LEU A 118 14.85 12.23 13.85
N HIS A 119 15.15 13.42 14.37
CA HIS A 119 15.74 13.62 15.70
C HIS A 119 14.80 14.35 16.67
N GLU A 120 13.82 15.10 16.15
CA GLU A 120 12.83 15.83 16.94
C GLU A 120 11.42 15.33 16.61
N PRO A 121 10.48 15.32 17.59
CA PRO A 121 9.11 14.86 17.38
C PRO A 121 8.25 15.93 16.67
N HIS A 122 8.72 16.39 15.52
CA HIS A 122 8.11 17.41 14.68
C HIS A 122 7.29 16.82 13.53
N ALA A 123 7.41 15.52 13.27
CA ALA A 123 6.51 14.76 12.41
C ALA A 123 5.94 13.57 13.18
N TRP A 124 4.61 13.45 13.21
CA TRP A 124 3.90 12.31 13.79
C TRP A 124 3.10 11.59 12.72
N ILE A 125 3.35 10.29 12.53
CA ILE A 125 2.65 9.47 11.53
C ILE A 125 1.80 8.43 12.26
N HIS A 126 0.49 8.50 12.08
CA HIS A 126 -0.48 7.60 12.68
C HIS A 126 -1.05 6.65 11.63
N VAL A 127 -0.80 5.35 11.76
CA VAL A 127 -1.34 4.33 10.86
C VAL A 127 -2.50 3.60 11.53
N THR A 128 -3.72 3.81 11.01
CA THR A 128 -4.97 3.30 11.57
C THR A 128 -5.57 2.25 10.62
N GLY A 129 -6.02 1.13 11.19
CA GLY A 129 -6.67 0.06 10.46
C GLY A 129 -8.18 0.26 10.41
N VAL A 130 -8.77 0.30 9.22
CA VAL A 130 -10.23 0.27 9.03
C VAL A 130 -10.69 -1.17 9.03
N THR A 131 -11.60 -1.50 9.96
CA THR A 131 -12.10 -2.87 10.16
C THR A 131 -12.75 -3.43 8.90
N GLU A 132 -12.66 -4.74 8.71
CA GLU A 132 -13.30 -5.47 7.61
C GLU A 132 -14.77 -5.07 7.42
N GLY A 133 -15.18 -4.85 6.17
CA GLY A 133 -16.53 -4.40 5.82
C GLY A 133 -16.86 -2.94 6.19
N SER A 134 -15.92 -2.19 6.78
CA SER A 134 -16.10 -0.76 7.11
C SER A 134 -15.47 0.18 6.10
N LEU A 135 -14.86 -0.37 5.03
CA LEU A 135 -14.54 0.36 3.81
C LEU A 135 -15.67 0.16 2.81
N GLY A 136 -15.90 1.13 1.93
CA GLY A 136 -16.91 1.01 0.89
C GLY A 136 -16.55 1.79 -0.37
N ALA A 137 -16.83 1.18 -1.52
CA ALA A 137 -16.76 1.80 -2.83
C ALA A 137 -17.83 1.16 -3.71
N LEU A 138 -18.20 1.84 -4.81
CA LEU A 138 -19.22 1.34 -5.74
C LEU A 138 -20.57 1.03 -5.06
N GLY A 139 -20.90 1.76 -3.99
CA GLY A 139 -22.16 1.60 -3.25
C GLY A 139 -22.25 0.35 -2.38
N ARG A 140 -21.14 -0.36 -2.11
CA ARG A 140 -21.11 -1.56 -1.26
C ARG A 140 -19.97 -1.56 -0.25
N PRO A 141 -20.13 -2.25 0.90
CA PRO A 141 -19.01 -2.59 1.79
C PRO A 141 -17.94 -3.40 1.04
N MET A 142 -16.69 -3.22 1.44
CA MET A 142 -15.54 -3.96 0.94
C MET A 142 -14.68 -4.46 2.11
N GLY A 143 -14.34 -5.73 2.08
CA GLY A 143 -13.26 -6.30 2.88
C GLY A 143 -11.90 -6.17 2.18
N SER A 144 -10.84 -6.60 2.87
CA SER A 144 -9.49 -6.70 2.32
C SER A 144 -9.44 -7.58 1.07
N LEU A 145 -10.17 -8.70 1.05
CA LEU A 145 -10.29 -9.57 -0.12
C LEU A 145 -10.97 -8.87 -1.31
N ASP A 146 -12.08 -8.15 -1.09
CA ASP A 146 -12.75 -7.38 -2.15
C ASP A 146 -11.83 -6.32 -2.75
N LEU A 147 -10.99 -5.71 -1.90
CA LEU A 147 -10.00 -4.72 -2.33
C LEU A 147 -8.89 -5.37 -3.15
N ILE A 148 -8.31 -6.50 -2.71
CA ILE A 148 -7.31 -7.24 -3.49
C ILE A 148 -7.91 -7.60 -4.85
N ARG A 149 -9.13 -8.17 -4.86
CA ARG A 149 -9.86 -8.49 -6.10
C ARG A 149 -9.98 -7.27 -6.99
N HIS A 150 -10.43 -6.14 -6.46
CA HIS A 150 -10.63 -4.95 -7.27
C HIS A 150 -9.30 -4.39 -7.84
N LEU A 151 -8.24 -4.33 -7.03
CA LEU A 151 -6.91 -3.86 -7.44
C LEU A 151 -6.28 -4.74 -8.52
N THR A 152 -6.53 -6.04 -8.45
CA THR A 152 -5.91 -7.02 -9.33
C THR A 152 -6.75 -7.35 -10.57
N ALA A 153 -8.02 -6.91 -10.64
CA ALA A 153 -8.90 -7.20 -11.76
C ALA A 153 -8.31 -6.81 -13.14
N PRO A 154 -7.72 -5.60 -13.32
CA PRO A 154 -7.13 -5.23 -14.61
C PRO A 154 -6.00 -6.18 -15.03
N HIS A 155 -5.24 -6.67 -14.05
CA HIS A 155 -4.12 -7.56 -14.30
C HIS A 155 -4.57 -9.00 -14.57
N ARG A 156 -5.60 -9.51 -13.87
CA ARG A 156 -6.18 -10.83 -14.15
C ARG A 156 -6.69 -10.94 -15.58
N ASP A 157 -7.34 -9.89 -16.08
CA ASP A 157 -7.78 -9.82 -17.49
C ASP A 157 -6.62 -9.85 -18.49
N ALA A 158 -5.45 -9.33 -18.10
CA ALA A 158 -4.23 -9.31 -18.90
C ALA A 158 -3.46 -10.64 -18.83
N ILE A 159 -3.30 -11.26 -17.65
CA ILE A 159 -2.68 -12.59 -17.49
C ILE A 159 -3.47 -13.67 -18.22
N ALA A 160 -4.81 -13.65 -18.14
CA ALA A 160 -5.65 -14.61 -18.87
C ALA A 160 -5.36 -14.60 -20.40
N ARG A 161 -4.70 -13.54 -20.90
CA ARG A 161 -4.31 -13.36 -22.29
C ARG A 161 -2.80 -13.54 -22.54
N ARG A 162 -1.97 -13.75 -21.51
CA ARG A 162 -0.49 -13.78 -21.60
C ARG A 162 0.03 -15.22 -21.47
N SER A 163 0.90 -15.62 -22.42
CA SER A 163 1.58 -16.92 -22.41
C SER A 163 2.73 -16.94 -21.40
N ALA A 164 2.91 -18.04 -20.66
CA ALA A 164 3.95 -18.28 -19.64
C ALA A 164 5.41 -18.34 -20.18
N ALA A 165 5.71 -17.68 -21.30
CA ALA A 165 6.88 -17.97 -22.12
C ALA A 165 8.23 -17.46 -21.58
N ASN A 166 8.27 -16.67 -20.49
CA ASN A 166 9.49 -15.97 -20.05
C ASN A 166 9.82 -16.10 -18.54
N LEU A 167 9.28 -17.09 -17.84
CA LEU A 167 9.59 -17.28 -16.41
C LEU A 167 10.82 -18.17 -16.21
N PRO A 168 11.62 -17.95 -15.15
CA PRO A 168 12.65 -18.91 -14.75
C PRO A 168 12.04 -20.31 -14.54
N PRO A 169 12.80 -21.39 -14.80
CA PRO A 169 12.32 -22.74 -14.52
C PRO A 169 11.84 -22.90 -13.08
N GLY A 170 10.70 -23.56 -12.89
CA GLY A 170 10.08 -23.76 -11.58
C GLY A 170 9.33 -22.54 -11.03
N HIS A 171 9.26 -21.44 -11.77
CA HIS A 171 8.48 -20.26 -11.37
C HIS A 171 7.18 -20.16 -12.17
N VAL A 172 6.14 -19.70 -11.49
CA VAL A 172 4.83 -19.40 -12.09
C VAL A 172 4.42 -17.98 -11.73
N VAL A 173 3.47 -17.43 -12.47
CA VAL A 173 2.84 -16.16 -12.09
C VAL A 173 1.60 -16.47 -11.26
N ASP A 174 1.47 -15.83 -10.10
CA ASP A 174 0.25 -15.85 -9.30
C ASP A 174 -0.91 -15.31 -10.17
N PRO A 175 -1.92 -16.14 -10.48
CA PRO A 175 -3.00 -15.75 -11.38
C PRO A 175 -3.93 -14.69 -10.79
N VAL A 176 -3.79 -14.39 -9.50
CA VAL A 176 -4.55 -13.35 -8.81
C VAL A 176 -3.82 -12.02 -8.90
N CYS A 177 -2.58 -11.93 -8.43
CA CYS A 177 -1.90 -10.64 -8.25
C CYS A 177 -0.77 -10.36 -9.25
N GLY A 178 -0.31 -11.37 -10.00
CA GLY A 178 0.78 -11.23 -10.97
C GLY A 178 2.19 -11.40 -10.42
N MET A 179 2.35 -11.66 -9.13
CA MET A 179 3.66 -11.89 -8.54
C MET A 179 4.29 -13.17 -9.10
N THR A 180 5.60 -13.15 -9.31
CA THR A 180 6.32 -14.37 -9.68
C THR A 180 6.57 -15.20 -8.44
N VAL A 181 6.15 -16.47 -8.47
CA VAL A 181 6.18 -17.40 -7.35
C VAL A 181 7.07 -18.58 -7.70
N ASP A 182 8.05 -18.88 -6.85
CA ASP A 182 8.87 -20.08 -6.96
C ASP A 182 8.11 -21.29 -6.38
N LEU A 183 7.73 -22.24 -7.24
CA LEU A 183 7.01 -23.45 -6.84
C LEU A 183 7.84 -24.37 -5.95
N ASN A 184 9.16 -24.25 -5.93
CA ASN A 184 10.01 -25.08 -5.09
C ASN A 184 10.01 -24.62 -3.62
N THR A 185 9.57 -23.39 -3.35
CA THR A 185 9.61 -22.80 -2.02
C THR A 185 8.23 -22.47 -1.46
N THR A 186 7.22 -22.26 -2.31
CA THR A 186 5.85 -22.01 -1.84
C THR A 186 5.11 -23.30 -1.47
N GLY A 187 4.49 -23.32 -0.29
CA GLY A 187 3.49 -24.33 0.09
C GLY A 187 2.06 -23.94 -0.30
N LEU A 188 1.90 -22.79 -0.97
CA LEU A 188 0.61 -22.23 -1.35
C LEU A 188 0.37 -22.50 -2.83
N THR A 189 -0.08 -23.72 -3.13
CA THR A 189 -0.43 -24.16 -4.49
C THR A 189 -1.85 -24.69 -4.53
N LEU A 190 -2.46 -24.74 -5.72
CA LEU A 190 -3.79 -25.33 -5.95
C LEU A 190 -3.84 -25.91 -7.37
N GLU A 191 -4.32 -27.14 -7.51
CA GLU A 191 -4.62 -27.71 -8.83
C GLU A 191 -6.04 -27.34 -9.27
N HIS A 192 -6.19 -26.77 -10.46
CA HIS A 192 -7.48 -26.46 -11.08
C HIS A 192 -7.38 -26.68 -12.59
N ASP A 193 -8.38 -27.34 -13.20
CA ASP A 193 -8.41 -27.69 -14.62
C ASP A 193 -7.12 -28.37 -15.13
N GLY A 194 -6.50 -29.20 -14.29
CA GLY A 194 -5.27 -29.94 -14.60
C GLY A 194 -3.99 -29.09 -14.62
N THR A 195 -4.05 -27.84 -14.14
CA THR A 195 -2.90 -26.95 -13.99
C THR A 195 -2.62 -26.67 -12.52
N VAL A 196 -1.35 -26.76 -12.11
CA VAL A 196 -0.92 -26.36 -10.76
C VAL A 196 -0.63 -24.85 -10.76
N HIS A 197 -1.40 -24.13 -9.95
CA HIS A 197 -1.20 -22.70 -9.69
C HIS A 197 -0.40 -22.50 -8.40
N GLY A 198 0.48 -21.49 -8.37
CA GLY A 198 1.21 -21.06 -7.18
C GLY A 198 0.79 -19.66 -6.76
N PHE A 199 0.77 -19.40 -5.45
CA PHE A 199 0.27 -18.14 -4.88
C PHE A 199 1.32 -17.49 -3.97
N CYS A 200 1.40 -16.16 -4.01
CA CYS A 200 2.33 -15.39 -3.19
C CYS A 200 1.93 -15.39 -1.71
N ASP A 201 0.62 -15.42 -1.43
CA ASP A 201 0.07 -15.44 -0.09
C ASP A 201 -1.25 -16.24 -0.01
N GLY A 202 -1.71 -16.46 1.23
CA GLY A 202 -2.95 -17.21 1.49
C GLY A 202 -4.23 -16.49 1.06
N GLN A 203 -4.20 -15.18 0.84
CA GLN A 203 -5.36 -14.42 0.35
C GLN A 203 -5.53 -14.64 -1.15
N CYS A 204 -4.45 -14.63 -1.94
CA CYS A 204 -4.48 -14.93 -3.37
C CYS A 204 -4.97 -16.36 -3.62
N LEU A 205 -4.47 -17.35 -2.88
CA LEU A 205 -4.99 -18.72 -2.92
C LEU A 205 -6.50 -18.78 -2.66
N ARG A 206 -6.98 -18.07 -1.62
CA ARG A 206 -8.41 -18.04 -1.28
C ARG A 206 -9.26 -17.37 -2.35
N ILE A 207 -8.78 -16.26 -2.91
CA ILE A 207 -9.45 -15.52 -3.98
C ILE A 207 -9.69 -16.42 -5.18
N PHE A 208 -8.63 -17.10 -5.62
CA PHE A 208 -8.69 -18.02 -6.75
C PHE A 208 -9.63 -19.19 -6.48
N ALA A 209 -9.52 -19.83 -5.31
CA ALA A 209 -10.39 -20.94 -4.95
C ALA A 209 -11.88 -20.55 -4.95
N GLU A 210 -12.23 -19.38 -4.40
CA GLU A 210 -13.60 -18.85 -4.41
C GLU A 210 -14.10 -18.51 -5.83
N ASP A 211 -13.25 -17.89 -6.67
CA ASP A 211 -13.62 -17.54 -8.06
C ASP A 211 -13.87 -18.77 -8.94
N HIS A 212 -13.18 -19.87 -8.64
CA HIS A 212 -13.23 -21.11 -9.40
C HIS A 212 -14.07 -22.21 -8.72
N GLY A 213 -14.70 -21.91 -7.58
CA GLY A 213 -15.56 -22.87 -6.86
C GLY A 213 -14.82 -24.09 -6.28
N VAL A 214 -13.53 -23.94 -5.96
CA VAL A 214 -12.67 -25.01 -5.42
C VAL A 214 -12.63 -24.96 -3.89
N SER A 215 -12.76 -26.10 -3.21
CA SER A 215 -12.65 -26.17 -1.75
C SER A 215 -11.19 -26.25 -1.29
N LEU A 216 -10.78 -25.35 -0.39
CA LEU A 216 -9.44 -25.37 0.21
C LEU A 216 -9.20 -26.56 1.16
N GLU A 217 -10.26 -27.25 1.61
CA GLU A 217 -10.12 -28.46 2.44
C GLU A 217 -9.69 -29.70 1.62
N GLU A 218 -10.07 -29.75 0.34
CA GLU A 218 -9.74 -30.86 -0.57
C GLU A 218 -8.29 -30.80 -1.03
N ASN A 219 -7.72 -29.59 -1.12
CA ASN A 219 -6.33 -29.35 -1.53
C ASN A 219 -5.29 -29.94 -0.57
N ARG A 220 -5.60 -30.09 0.73
CA ARG A 220 -4.70 -30.74 1.71
C ARG A 220 -4.53 -32.25 1.48
N ARG A 221 -5.39 -32.88 0.68
CA ARG A 221 -5.30 -34.32 0.37
C ARG A 221 -4.49 -34.61 -0.90
N GLY A 222 -4.16 -33.59 -1.68
CA GLY A 222 -3.38 -33.69 -2.92
C GLY A 222 -1.92 -33.26 -2.74
N GLY A 223 -1.09 -34.11 -2.12
CA GLY A 223 0.36 -34.10 -2.35
C GLY A 223 1.19 -33.09 -1.54
N VAL A 224 1.55 -33.47 -0.32
CA VAL A 224 2.90 -33.17 0.20
C VAL A 224 3.85 -34.12 -0.52
N VAL A 225 4.62 -33.62 -1.48
CA VAL A 225 5.85 -34.31 -1.88
C VAL A 225 6.96 -33.69 -1.04
N GLN A 226 7.57 -34.53 -0.20
CA GLN A 226 8.71 -34.22 0.66
C GLN A 226 9.93 -33.73 -0.12
#